data_AF-A0A2N2ME66-F1
#
_entry.id   AF-A0A2N2ME66-F1
#
_cell.length_a   1.000
_cell.length_b   1.000
_cell.length_c   1.000
_cell.angle_alpha   90.00
_cell.angle_beta   90.00
_cell.angle_gamma   90.00
#
_symmetry.space_group_name_H-M   'P 1'
#
loop_
_entity.id
_entity.type
_entity.pdbx_description
1 polymer ?
#
loop_
_entity_poly.entity_id
_entity_poly.type
_entity_poly.pdbx_seq_one_letter_code
_entity_poly.pdbx_strand_id
1 'polypeptide(L)' 'MADRKFIIDPEELRQLVWEIPTTQIAALYGVSDKAVEKRCRALGIPKPPRGYWTRL' A
#
# COMPACT_ATOMS: atom_id res chain seq x y z
N MET A 1 -17.43 9.25 2.15
CA MET A 1 -15.99 9.20 2.47
C MET A 1 -15.23 9.40 1.18
N ALA A 2 -14.62 10.57 1.02
CA ALA A 2 -14.06 11.04 -0.23
C ALA A 2 -12.88 10.17 -0.69
N ASP A 3 -13.11 9.45 -1.79
CA ASP A 3 -12.07 8.76 -2.55
C ASP A 3 -11.22 9.82 -3.27
N ARG A 4 -10.26 10.42 -2.56
CA ARG A 4 -9.20 11.17 -3.22
C ARG A 4 -8.20 10.16 -3.73
N LYS A 5 -8.43 9.83 -5.00
CA LYS A 5 -7.80 8.79 -5.80
C LYS A 5 -6.30 8.67 -5.52
N PHE A 6 -5.93 7.63 -4.78
CA PHE A 6 -4.58 7.08 -4.82
C PHE A 6 -4.43 6.37 -6.18
N ILE A 7 -4.10 7.16 -7.21
CA ILE A 7 -3.85 6.68 -8.57
C ILE A 7 -2.40 6.25 -8.62
N ILE A 8 -2.18 4.96 -8.43
CA ILE A 8 -0.91 4.30 -8.64
C ILE A 8 -1.17 3.08 -9.52
N ASP A 9 -0.21 2.78 -10.40
CA ASP A 9 -0.24 1.59 -11.22
C ASP A 9 -0.15 0.34 -10.35
N PRO A 10 -0.91 -0.73 -10.66
CA PRO A 10 -0.88 -1.96 -9.88
C PRO A 10 0.52 -2.60 -9.84
N GLU A 11 1.29 -2.46 -10.91
CA GLU A 11 2.65 -2.98 -10.97
C GLU A 11 3.63 -2.18 -10.11
N GLU A 12 3.52 -0.85 -10.15
CA GLU A 12 4.33 0.04 -9.31
C GLU A 12 3.99 -0.12 -7.83
N LEU A 13 2.69 -0.21 -7.51
CA LEU A 13 2.27 -0.50 -6.15
C LEU A 13 2.80 -1.84 -5.67
N ARG A 14 2.77 -2.90 -6.52
CA ARG A 14 3.38 -4.19 -6.21
C ARG A 14 4.85 -4.01 -5.86
N GLN A 15 5.65 -3.41 -6.74
CA GLN A 15 7.08 -3.20 -6.49
C GLN A 15 7.31 -2.49 -5.15
N LEU A 16 6.58 -1.38 -4.92
CA LEU A 16 6.67 -0.63 -3.68
C LEU A 16 6.30 -1.46 -2.44
N VAL A 17 5.25 -2.30 -2.46
CA VAL A 17 4.90 -3.13 -1.28
C VAL A 17 5.96 -4.17 -0.93
N TRP A 18 6.79 -4.54 -1.92
CA TRP A 18 7.89 -5.47 -1.79
C TRP A 18 9.21 -4.79 -1.42
N GLU A 19 9.40 -3.53 -1.79
CA GLU A 19 10.57 -2.73 -1.42
C GLU A 19 10.43 -2.07 -0.04
N ILE A 20 9.26 -1.53 0.27
CA ILE A 20 9.00 -0.74 1.49
C ILE A 20 7.66 -1.08 2.13
N PRO A 21 7.52 -0.90 3.46
CA PRO A 21 6.26 -1.17 4.15
C PRO A 21 5.13 -0.24 3.70
N THR A 22 3.90 -0.76 3.73
CA THR A 22 2.68 0.00 3.40
C THR A 22 2.48 1.26 4.25
N THR A 23 3.07 1.34 5.44
CA THR A 23 3.09 2.56 6.28
C THR A 23 3.99 3.65 5.70
N GLN A 24 5.11 3.27 5.09
CA GLN A 24 6.03 4.22 4.45
C GLN A 24 5.49 4.64 3.09
N ILE A 25 4.87 3.73 2.33
CA ILE A 25 4.08 4.07 1.13
C ILE A 25 2.97 5.05 1.52
N ALA A 26 2.21 4.75 2.57
CA ALA A 26 1.17 5.63 3.06
C ALA A 26 1.70 7.04 3.40
N ALA A 27 2.85 7.13 4.08
CA ALA A 27 3.52 8.39 4.38
C ALA A 27 4.00 9.14 3.12
N LEU A 28 4.63 8.44 2.16
CA LEU A 28 5.12 9.00 0.90
C LEU A 28 4.00 9.63 0.07
N TYR A 29 2.85 8.95 0.03
CA TYR A 29 1.69 9.40 -0.75
C TYR A 29 0.71 10.26 0.08
N GLY A 30 1.00 10.52 1.36
CA GLY A 30 0.12 11.28 2.25
C GLY A 30 -1.25 10.64 2.48
N VAL A 31 -1.33 9.30 2.35
CA VAL A 31 -2.55 8.51 2.54
C VAL A 31 -2.48 7.70 3.84
N SER A 32 -3.58 7.11 4.26
CA SER A 32 -3.60 6.18 5.40
C SER A 32 -3.21 4.76 4.99
N ASP A 33 -2.69 3.96 5.92
CA ASP A 33 -2.40 2.53 5.71
C ASP A 33 -3.61 1.78 5.13
N LYS A 34 -4.82 2.11 5.61
CA LYS A 34 -6.08 1.55 5.14
C LYS A 34 -6.36 1.89 3.67
N ALA A 35 -5.91 3.05 3.18
CA ALA A 35 -6.09 3.43 1.79
C ALA A 35 -5.21 2.58 0.87
N VAL A 36 -3.95 2.37 1.26
CA VAL A 36 -3.02 1.45 0.57
C VAL A 36 -3.56 0.02 0.61
N GLU A 37 -4.07 -0.43 1.76
CA GLU A 37 -4.68 -1.77 1.90
C GLU A 37 -5.92 -1.95 1.03
N LYS A 38 -6.82 -0.96 1.00
CA LYS A 38 -8.00 -0.97 0.14
C LYS A 38 -7.60 -1.03 -1.33
N ARG A 39 -6.52 -0.35 -1.72
CA ARG A 39 -5.99 -0.36 -3.08
C ARG A 39 -5.36 -1.69 -3.45
N CYS A 40 -4.49 -2.25 -2.61
CA CYS A 40 -3.94 -3.60 -2.80
C CYS A 40 -5.06 -4.63 -2.96
N ARG A 41 -6.10 -4.55 -2.12
CA ARG A 41 -7.26 -5.46 -2.20
C ARG A 41 -8.06 -5.27 -3.48
N ALA A 42 -8.29 -4.03 -3.91
CA ALA A 42 -9.01 -3.72 -5.15
C ALA A 42 -8.24 -4.17 -6.41
N LEU A 43 -6.91 -4.12 -6.36
CA LEU A 43 -6.02 -4.51 -7.46
C LEU A 43 -5.58 -5.98 -7.39
N GLY A 44 -5.97 -6.73 -6.35
CA GLY A 44 -5.57 -8.12 -6.16
C GLY A 44 -4.07 -8.30 -5.89
N ILE A 45 -3.37 -7.27 -5.41
CA ILE A 45 -1.93 -7.32 -5.18
C ILE A 45 -1.65 -8.08 -3.88
N PRO A 46 -0.87 -9.18 -3.93
CA PRO A 46 -0.46 -9.90 -2.73
C PRO A 46 0.51 -9.02 -1.95
N LYS A 47 0.10 -8.60 -0.76
CA LYS A 47 0.95 -7.87 0.18
C LYS A 47 1.56 -8.83 1.19
N PRO A 48 2.79 -8.57 1.67
CA PRO A 48 3.35 -9.31 2.78
C PRO A 48 2.43 -9.20 4.01
N PRO A 49 2.31 -10.27 4.82
CA PRO A 49 1.39 -10.33 5.94
C PRO A 49 1.66 -9.19 6.94
N ARG A 50 0.60 -8.74 7.60
CA ARG A 50 0.64 -7.70 8.64
C ARG A 50 1.60 -8.19 9.74
N GLY A 51 2.78 -7.60 9.83
CA GLY A 51 3.84 -8.02 10.77
C GLY A 51 5.16 -8.45 10.12
N TYR A 52 5.21 -8.67 8.80
CA TYR A 52 6.48 -8.92 8.09
C TYR A 52 7.45 -7.74 8.24
N TRP A 53 6.94 -6.52 8.07
CA TRP A 53 7.74 -5.30 8.17
C TRP A 53 7.83 -4.70 9.58
N THR A 54 6.93 -5.06 10.49
CA THR A 54 6.94 -4.58 11.88
C THR A 54 8.02 -5.28 12.72
N ARG A 55 8.68 -6.31 12.17
CA ARG A 55 9.68 -7.12 12.87
C ARG A 55 11.14 -6.78 12.48
N LEU A 56 11.36 -5.78 11.62
CA LEU A 56 12.70 -5.27 11.30
C LEU A 56 13.15 -4.23 12.34
#